data_AF-A0A813FF59-F1
#
_entry.id   AF-A0A813FF59-F1
#
_cell.length_a   1.000
_cell.length_b   1.000
_cell.length_c   1.000
_cell.angle_alpha   90.00
_cell.angle_beta   90.00
_cell.angle_gamma   90.00
#
_symmetry.space_group_name_H-M   'P 1'
#
loop_
_entity.id
_entity.type
_entity.pdbx_description
1 polymer ?
#
loop_
_entity_poly.entity_id
_entity_poly.type
_entity_poly.pdbx_seq_one_letter_code
_entity_poly.pdbx_strand_id
1 'polypeptide(L)'
;MATAADIVGWWDLSWSGGTFPVCFRPAGLFFCPSFQAAARWALEGDVIRIDWAKFGRYELKVNVATQCLEGSALPRNDADSNNWRKATYKHALTPVDRVLLGDGAGSEWDFEWSGGRFEVQFKADGYNHFICQSFPSHSHWSCEGSKILINWGQHGNYELLIDPEAKFMQGCLVGGNPATDWRKARLLRNLPVTGVVEQCDQHH
;
A
#
# COMPACT_ATOMS: atom_id res chain seq x y z
N MET A 1 -8.69 24.75 5.15
CA MET A 1 -7.76 24.11 4.21
C MET A 1 -7.60 22.67 4.62
N ALA A 2 -7.56 21.76 3.65
CA ALA A 2 -7.32 20.35 3.87
C ALA A 2 -5.91 20.12 4.44
N THR A 3 -5.75 19.03 5.18
CA THR A 3 -4.48 18.53 5.69
C THR A 3 -4.20 17.13 5.12
N ALA A 4 -2.94 16.68 5.18
CA ALA A 4 -2.61 15.33 4.76
C ALA A 4 -3.41 14.26 5.53
N ALA A 5 -3.73 14.51 6.81
CA ALA A 5 -4.52 13.60 7.63
C ALA A 5 -5.96 13.45 7.14
N ASP A 6 -6.52 14.47 6.48
CA ASP A 6 -7.86 14.40 5.87
C ASP A 6 -7.88 13.52 4.61
N ILE A 7 -6.70 13.27 4.02
CA ILE A 7 -6.55 12.53 2.75
C ILE A 7 -6.10 11.09 2.99
N VAL A 8 -5.25 10.85 3.97
CA VAL A 8 -4.69 9.51 4.23
C VAL A 8 -5.81 8.50 4.55
N GLY A 9 -5.86 7.42 3.78
CA GLY A 9 -6.89 6.39 3.90
C GLY A 9 -7.24 5.75 2.57
N TRP A 10 -8.32 4.99 2.58
CA TRP A 10 -8.88 4.32 1.41
C TRP A 10 -10.01 5.14 0.81
N TRP A 11 -10.00 5.22 -0.52
CA TRP A 11 -10.95 5.97 -1.34
C TRP A 11 -11.38 5.13 -2.52
N ASP A 12 -12.59 5.35 -3.03
CA ASP A 12 -13.03 4.76 -4.29
C ASP A 12 -12.84 5.82 -5.40
N LEU A 13 -11.83 5.63 -6.25
CA LEU A 13 -11.51 6.51 -7.38
C LEU A 13 -12.32 6.09 -8.60
N SER A 14 -12.99 7.05 -9.23
CA SER A 14 -13.90 6.88 -10.36
C SER A 14 -13.45 7.71 -11.56
N TRP A 15 -13.66 7.14 -12.75
CA TRP A 15 -13.50 7.78 -14.04
C TRP A 15 -14.46 7.15 -15.05
N SER A 16 -14.40 7.53 -16.32
CA SER A 16 -15.30 7.01 -17.37
C SER A 16 -15.25 5.49 -17.55
N GLY A 17 -14.14 4.84 -17.16
CA GLY A 17 -13.97 3.39 -17.24
C GLY A 17 -14.41 2.61 -15.99
N GLY A 18 -14.93 3.28 -14.96
CA GLY A 18 -15.44 2.64 -13.74
C GLY A 18 -14.82 3.16 -12.45
N THR A 19 -15.02 2.41 -11.37
CA THR A 19 -14.62 2.78 -10.01
C THR A 19 -13.81 1.65 -9.37
N PHE A 20 -12.72 2.00 -8.68
CA PHE A 20 -11.86 1.04 -7.98
C PHE A 20 -11.21 1.67 -6.74
N PRO A 21 -10.78 0.85 -5.76
CA PRO A 21 -10.18 1.36 -4.54
C PRO A 21 -8.75 1.85 -4.77
N VAL A 22 -8.41 2.95 -4.12
CA VAL A 22 -7.06 3.51 -4.03
C VAL A 22 -6.76 3.89 -2.58
N CYS A 23 -5.49 3.87 -2.21
CA CYS A 23 -5.03 4.28 -0.89
C CYS A 23 -4.04 5.42 -1.02
N PHE A 24 -4.39 6.55 -0.39
CA PHE A 24 -3.45 7.62 -0.12
C PHE A 24 -2.73 7.27 1.17
N ARG A 25 -1.49 6.81 1.05
CA ARG A 25 -0.65 6.38 2.18
C ARG A 25 0.10 7.57 2.77
N PRO A 26 0.57 7.46 4.03
CA PRO A 26 1.45 8.44 4.62
C PRO A 26 2.69 8.71 3.75
N ALA A 27 3.34 9.85 3.97
CA ALA A 27 4.52 10.28 3.24
C ALA A 27 4.35 10.40 1.71
N GLY A 28 3.12 10.66 1.24
CA GLY A 28 2.86 10.94 -0.17
C GLY A 28 2.95 9.71 -1.07
N LEU A 29 2.79 8.50 -0.54
CA LEU A 29 2.74 7.27 -1.34
C LEU A 29 1.31 6.99 -1.80
N PHE A 30 1.15 6.66 -3.08
CA PHE A 30 -0.16 6.34 -3.67
C PHE A 30 -0.18 4.87 -4.08
N PHE A 31 -1.25 4.16 -3.73
CA PHE A 31 -1.38 2.74 -4.02
C PHE A 31 -2.73 2.41 -4.62
N CYS A 32 -2.74 1.56 -5.63
CA CYS A 32 -3.94 0.99 -6.21
C CYS A 32 -3.71 -0.51 -6.48
N PRO A 33 -4.45 -1.41 -5.80
CA PRO A 33 -4.28 -2.84 -5.97
C PRO A 33 -4.43 -3.32 -7.43
N SER A 34 -5.36 -2.74 -8.18
CA SER A 34 -5.68 -3.18 -9.54
C SER A 34 -4.73 -2.63 -10.61
N PHE A 35 -4.05 -1.52 -10.33
CA PHE A 35 -3.17 -0.84 -11.28
C PHE A 35 -1.89 -0.38 -10.56
N GLN A 36 -1.08 -1.37 -10.18
CA GLN A 36 0.14 -1.16 -9.42
C GLN A 36 1.19 -0.43 -10.25
N ALA A 37 1.76 0.62 -9.66
CA ALA A 37 2.86 1.40 -10.19
C ALA A 37 3.50 2.20 -9.06
N ALA A 38 4.77 2.53 -9.19
CA ALA A 38 5.45 3.42 -8.27
C ALA A 38 4.85 4.83 -8.35
N ALA A 39 3.94 5.14 -7.43
CA ALA A 39 3.06 6.31 -7.51
C ALA A 39 3.12 7.16 -6.24
N ARG A 40 2.94 8.47 -6.43
CA ARG A 40 3.05 9.47 -5.36
C ARG A 40 1.87 10.43 -5.40
N TRP A 41 1.60 11.06 -4.25
CA TRP A 41 0.67 12.17 -4.15
C TRP A 41 1.24 13.30 -3.30
N ALA A 42 0.76 14.52 -3.54
CA ALA A 42 1.07 15.71 -2.77
C ALA A 42 -0.20 16.55 -2.59
N LEU A 43 -0.26 17.31 -1.50
CA LEU A 43 -1.34 18.26 -1.22
C LEU A 43 -0.78 19.68 -1.23
N GLU A 44 -1.30 20.53 -2.10
CA GLU A 44 -0.97 21.96 -2.19
C GLU A 44 -2.26 22.77 -1.95
N GLY A 45 -2.41 23.33 -0.76
CA GLY A 45 -3.66 23.96 -0.34
C GLY A 45 -4.80 22.95 -0.28
N ASP A 46 -5.84 23.14 -1.08
CA ASP A 46 -6.99 22.24 -1.20
C ASP A 46 -6.93 21.39 -2.48
N VAL A 47 -5.75 21.19 -3.06
CA VAL A 47 -5.56 20.44 -4.31
C VAL A 47 -4.58 19.28 -4.11
N ILE A 48 -5.04 18.07 -4.41
CA ILE A 48 -4.21 16.87 -4.47
C ILE A 48 -3.67 16.71 -5.88
N ARG A 49 -2.36 16.51 -5.98
CA ARG A 49 -1.70 16.09 -7.20
C ARG A 49 -1.26 14.65 -7.05
N ILE A 50 -1.58 13.83 -8.05
CA ILE A 50 -1.21 12.41 -8.09
C ILE A 50 -0.30 12.23 -9.31
N ASP A 51 0.88 11.67 -9.10
CA ASP A 51 1.70 11.11 -10.18
C ASP A 51 1.62 9.59 -10.09
N TRP A 52 0.93 8.99 -11.06
CA TRP A 52 0.68 7.55 -11.12
C TRP A 52 1.49 6.88 -12.23
N ALA A 53 2.67 7.43 -12.53
CA ALA A 53 3.62 6.90 -13.50
C ALA A 53 2.95 6.61 -14.85
N LYS A 54 2.95 5.34 -15.29
CA LYS A 54 2.37 4.94 -16.59
C LYS A 54 0.87 5.15 -16.71
N PHE A 55 0.16 5.36 -15.59
CA PHE A 55 -1.29 5.64 -15.59
C PHE A 55 -1.61 7.15 -15.63
N GLY A 56 -0.57 8.00 -15.70
CA GLY A 56 -0.71 9.44 -15.88
C GLY A 56 -0.72 10.23 -14.58
N ARG A 57 -1.05 11.51 -14.68
CA ARG A 57 -1.03 12.47 -13.57
C ARG A 57 -2.40 13.11 -13.40
N TYR A 58 -2.85 13.30 -12.17
CA TYR A 58 -4.17 13.86 -11.86
C TYR A 58 -4.06 15.07 -10.93
N GLU A 59 -5.02 15.99 -11.05
CA GLU A 59 -5.20 17.10 -10.13
C GLU A 59 -6.66 17.10 -9.63
N LEU A 60 -6.86 16.97 -8.32
CA LEU A 60 -8.16 16.83 -7.68
C LEU A 60 -8.32 17.85 -6.55
N LYS A 61 -9.39 18.63 -6.58
CA LYS A 61 -9.75 19.53 -5.49
C LYS A 61 -10.42 18.76 -4.36
N VAL A 62 -10.03 19.06 -3.13
CA VAL A 62 -10.55 18.45 -1.91
C VAL A 62 -11.80 19.21 -1.45
N ASN A 63 -12.88 18.47 -1.20
CA ASN A 63 -14.00 18.94 -0.41
C ASN A 63 -14.02 18.17 0.91
N VAL A 64 -13.49 18.78 1.98
CA VAL A 64 -13.39 18.16 3.31
C VAL A 64 -14.77 17.90 3.91
N ALA A 65 -15.74 18.79 3.68
CA ALA A 65 -17.08 18.67 4.26
C ALA A 65 -17.85 17.44 3.74
N THR A 66 -17.62 17.07 2.47
CA THR A 66 -18.27 15.90 1.85
C THR A 66 -17.32 14.72 1.69
N GLN A 67 -16.07 14.83 2.12
CA GLN A 67 -15.00 13.85 1.89
C GLN A 67 -14.96 13.35 0.44
N CYS A 68 -15.00 14.30 -0.50
CA CYS A 68 -14.96 14.04 -1.94
C CYS A 68 -13.78 14.76 -2.58
N LEU A 69 -13.21 14.14 -3.62
CA LEU A 69 -12.19 14.72 -4.48
C LEU A 69 -12.77 14.84 -5.89
N GLU A 70 -12.59 15.99 -6.54
CA GLU A 70 -13.04 16.19 -7.93
C GLU A 70 -12.01 16.96 -8.74
N GLY A 71 -11.77 16.51 -9.97
CA GLY A 71 -10.86 17.19 -10.87
C GLY A 71 -10.68 16.44 -12.18
N SER A 72 -9.45 16.36 -12.67
CA SER A 72 -9.18 15.89 -14.03
C SER A 72 -7.81 15.21 -14.16
N ALA A 73 -7.66 14.43 -15.23
CA ALA A 73 -6.34 13.98 -15.66
C ALA A 73 -5.57 15.10 -16.38
N LEU A 74 -4.24 15.05 -16.27
CA LEU A 74 -3.32 16.03 -16.83
C LEU A 74 -2.61 15.46 -18.07
N PRO A 75 -2.37 16.29 -19.11
CA PRO A 75 -2.82 17.68 -19.23
C PRO A 75 -4.34 17.77 -19.32
N ARG A 76 -4.91 18.82 -18.70
CA ARG A 76 -6.35 19.04 -18.66
C ARG A 76 -6.88 19.22 -20.08
N ASN A 77 -7.96 18.51 -20.41
CA ASN A 77 -8.62 18.59 -21.70
C ASN A 77 -10.13 18.74 -21.51
N ASP A 78 -10.60 19.99 -21.46
CA ASP A 78 -12.02 20.30 -21.26
C ASP A 78 -12.91 19.90 -22.46
N ALA A 79 -12.32 19.57 -23.62
CA ALA A 79 -13.05 19.06 -24.77
C ALA A 79 -13.35 17.56 -24.67
N ASP A 80 -12.63 16.82 -23.83
CA ASP A 80 -12.87 15.39 -23.57
C ASP A 80 -13.79 15.21 -22.36
N SER A 81 -15.03 14.79 -22.62
CA SER A 81 -16.03 14.54 -21.58
C SER A 81 -15.64 13.40 -20.62
N ASN A 82 -14.57 12.67 -20.87
CA ASN A 82 -14.03 11.59 -20.03
C ASN A 82 -12.78 11.99 -19.23
N ASN A 83 -12.30 13.24 -19.35
CA ASN A 83 -11.09 13.71 -18.68
C ASN A 83 -11.28 13.94 -17.16
N TRP A 84 -12.50 13.86 -16.65
CA TRP A 84 -12.81 14.03 -15.23
C TRP A 84 -12.28 12.87 -14.36
N ARG A 85 -12.00 13.16 -13.10
CA ARG A 85 -11.64 12.21 -12.06
C ARG A 85 -12.39 12.58 -10.77
N LYS A 86 -12.94 11.59 -10.08
CA LYS A 86 -13.63 11.78 -8.81
C LYS A 86 -13.23 10.72 -7.80
N ALA A 87 -13.14 11.04 -6.53
CA ALA A 87 -12.96 10.05 -5.48
C ALA A 87 -13.88 10.32 -4.29
N THR A 88 -14.40 9.27 -3.68
CA THR A 88 -15.17 9.34 -2.44
C THR A 88 -14.45 8.59 -1.34
N TYR A 89 -14.37 9.19 -0.15
CA TYR A 89 -13.70 8.56 0.97
C TYR A 89 -14.44 7.29 1.40
N LYS A 90 -13.67 6.22 1.62
CA LYS A 90 -14.20 4.91 1.98
C LYS A 90 -14.05 4.65 3.47
N HIS A 91 -12.80 4.68 3.95
CA HIS A 91 -12.48 4.53 5.37
C HIS A 91 -11.02 4.92 5.67
N ALA A 92 -10.73 5.12 6.95
CA ALA A 92 -9.38 5.40 7.43
C ALA A 92 -8.49 4.15 7.30
N LEU A 93 -7.18 4.34 7.43
CA LEU A 93 -6.26 3.22 7.66
C LEU A 93 -6.62 2.49 8.96
N THR A 94 -6.84 1.18 8.84
CA THR A 94 -7.08 0.28 9.98
C THR A 94 -5.84 0.17 10.86
N PRO A 95 -5.94 -0.34 12.10
CA PRO A 95 -4.76 -0.60 12.93
C PRO A 95 -3.73 -1.51 12.23
N VAL A 96 -4.20 -2.48 11.45
CA VAL A 96 -3.33 -3.37 10.64
C VAL A 96 -2.59 -2.59 9.56
N ASP A 97 -3.31 -1.77 8.78
CA ASP A 97 -2.69 -0.91 7.77
C ASP A 97 -1.60 -0.03 8.39
N ARG A 98 -1.89 0.61 9.54
CA ARG A 98 -0.94 1.51 10.21
C ARG A 98 0.34 0.80 10.64
N VAL A 99 0.22 -0.42 11.15
CA VAL A 99 1.38 -1.21 11.61
C VAL A 99 2.22 -1.69 10.43
N LEU A 100 1.59 -2.11 9.31
CA LEU A 100 2.32 -2.59 8.14
C LEU A 100 2.94 -1.45 7.32
N LEU A 101 2.19 -0.36 7.11
CA LEU A 101 2.62 0.79 6.30
C LEU A 101 3.59 1.71 7.07
N GLY A 102 3.55 1.68 8.41
CA GLY A 102 4.36 2.54 9.27
C GLY A 102 4.12 4.02 8.97
N ASP A 103 5.21 4.78 8.82
CA ASP A 103 5.17 6.20 8.45
C ASP A 103 5.05 6.42 6.93
N GLY A 104 4.75 5.36 6.17
CA GLY A 104 4.47 5.40 4.74
C GLY A 104 5.31 4.44 3.93
N ALA A 105 6.58 4.21 4.31
CA ALA A 105 7.50 3.37 3.54
C ALA A 105 7.38 1.86 3.83
N GLY A 106 6.66 1.48 4.88
CA GLY A 106 6.49 0.09 5.29
C GLY A 106 7.09 -0.19 6.67
N SER A 107 7.29 -1.47 6.96
CA SER A 107 7.74 -1.95 8.27
C SER A 107 8.73 -3.10 8.14
N GLU A 108 9.61 -3.23 9.14
CA GLU A 108 10.59 -4.31 9.25
C GLU A 108 10.31 -5.18 10.48
N TRP A 109 10.48 -6.48 10.33
CA TRP A 109 10.06 -7.49 11.29
C TRP A 109 11.12 -8.56 11.48
N ASP A 110 11.27 -9.04 12.71
CA ASP A 110 12.10 -10.20 13.07
C ASP A 110 11.24 -11.46 12.91
N PHE A 111 11.47 -12.18 11.80
CA PHE A 111 10.73 -13.34 11.36
C PHE A 111 11.38 -14.62 11.88
N GLU A 112 10.60 -15.50 12.47
CA GLU A 112 11.04 -16.71 13.15
C GLU A 112 10.32 -17.94 12.60
N TRP A 113 11.07 -19.04 12.50
CA TRP A 113 10.60 -20.37 12.12
C TRP A 113 11.44 -21.45 12.81
N SER A 114 11.12 -22.73 12.58
CA SER A 114 11.82 -23.86 13.20
C SER A 114 13.33 -23.91 12.94
N GLY A 115 13.81 -23.33 11.83
CA GLY A 115 15.23 -23.28 11.46
C GLY A 115 15.97 -22.00 11.88
N GLY A 116 15.33 -21.04 12.55
CA GLY A 116 16.00 -19.84 13.05
C GLY A 116 15.21 -18.55 12.84
N ARG A 117 15.92 -17.42 12.80
CA ARG A 117 15.36 -16.06 12.71
C ARG A 117 16.08 -15.21 11.67
N PHE A 118 15.36 -14.31 11.03
CA PHE A 118 15.89 -13.35 10.06
C PHE A 118 14.94 -12.16 9.88
N GLU A 119 15.47 -11.06 9.37
CA GLU A 119 14.68 -9.85 9.13
C GLU A 119 13.92 -9.92 7.79
N VAL A 120 12.70 -9.39 7.79
CA VAL A 120 11.88 -9.20 6.59
C VAL A 120 11.25 -7.82 6.58
N GLN A 121 10.95 -7.32 5.39
CA GLN A 121 10.33 -6.01 5.20
C GLN A 121 9.02 -6.13 4.42
N PHE A 122 7.98 -5.49 4.93
CA PHE A 122 6.72 -5.26 4.22
C PHE A 122 6.77 -3.83 3.68
N LYS A 123 7.24 -3.68 2.44
CA LYS A 123 7.35 -2.37 1.78
C LYS A 123 5.95 -1.84 1.47
N ALA A 124 5.73 -0.55 1.70
CA ALA A 124 4.50 0.15 1.35
C ALA A 124 4.63 0.97 0.06
N ASP A 125 5.42 0.45 -0.88
CA ASP A 125 5.57 1.01 -2.22
C ASP A 125 4.33 0.72 -3.10
N GLY A 126 4.43 1.09 -4.38
CA GLY A 126 3.37 0.91 -5.37
C GLY A 126 3.00 -0.55 -5.68
N TYR A 127 3.76 -1.53 -5.17
CA TYR A 127 3.66 -2.95 -5.50
C TYR A 127 3.51 -3.85 -4.27
N ASN A 128 3.60 -3.28 -3.06
CA ASN A 128 3.68 -3.99 -1.79
C ASN A 128 4.75 -5.09 -1.81
N HIS A 129 6.01 -4.75 -2.10
CA HIS A 129 7.06 -5.76 -2.07
C HIS A 129 7.27 -6.35 -0.67
N PHE A 130 7.53 -7.65 -0.65
CA PHE A 130 8.00 -8.37 0.53
C PHE A 130 9.49 -8.67 0.34
N ILE A 131 10.35 -8.16 1.21
CA ILE A 131 11.81 -8.31 1.08
C ILE A 131 12.34 -9.19 2.20
N CYS A 132 13.13 -10.20 1.82
CA CYS A 132 13.95 -10.98 2.75
C CYS A 132 15.35 -11.14 2.16
N GLN A 133 16.38 -10.64 2.85
CA GLN A 133 17.76 -10.70 2.36
C GLN A 133 18.34 -12.12 2.45
N SER A 134 17.92 -12.90 3.46
CA SER A 134 18.40 -14.28 3.64
C SER A 134 17.85 -15.25 2.60
N PHE A 135 16.66 -14.97 2.08
CA PHE A 135 16.00 -15.79 1.05
C PHE A 135 15.37 -14.87 -0.01
N PRO A 136 16.21 -14.29 -0.90
CA PRO A 136 15.76 -13.28 -1.85
C PRO A 136 14.89 -13.91 -2.93
N SER A 137 13.77 -13.25 -3.23
CA SER A 137 12.88 -13.58 -4.34
C SER A 137 12.09 -12.34 -4.72
N HIS A 138 11.58 -12.29 -5.95
CA HIS A 138 10.53 -11.33 -6.30
C HIS A 138 9.26 -11.73 -5.56
N SER A 139 8.77 -10.86 -4.68
CA SER A 139 7.81 -11.25 -3.65
C SER A 139 6.95 -10.07 -3.25
N HIS A 140 5.69 -10.35 -2.95
CA HIS A 140 4.68 -9.34 -2.68
C HIS A 140 3.84 -9.75 -1.47
N TRP A 141 3.22 -8.76 -0.86
CA TRP A 141 2.25 -8.98 0.19
C TRP A 141 0.93 -8.25 -0.08
N SER A 142 -0.14 -8.81 0.46
CA SER A 142 -1.45 -8.17 0.51
C SER A 142 -2.10 -8.41 1.87
N CYS A 143 -3.15 -7.67 2.17
CA CYS A 143 -3.87 -7.80 3.44
C CYS A 143 -5.38 -7.82 3.21
N GLU A 144 -6.06 -8.69 3.93
CA GLU A 144 -7.52 -8.76 4.01
C GLU A 144 -7.92 -8.83 5.50
N GLY A 145 -8.43 -7.72 6.03
CA GLY A 145 -8.68 -7.60 7.47
C GLY A 145 -7.39 -7.78 8.28
N SER A 146 -7.34 -8.79 9.15
CA SER A 146 -6.14 -9.16 9.93
C SER A 146 -5.29 -10.26 9.29
N LYS A 147 -5.65 -10.72 8.09
CA LYS A 147 -4.90 -11.74 7.36
C LYS A 147 -3.92 -11.09 6.39
N ILE A 148 -2.65 -11.36 6.56
CA ILE A 148 -1.56 -11.02 5.65
C ILE A 148 -1.31 -12.23 4.75
N LEU A 149 -1.32 -11.98 3.44
CA LEU A 149 -0.92 -12.94 2.42
C LEU A 149 0.46 -12.55 1.92
N ILE A 150 1.39 -13.50 1.91
CA ILE A 150 2.75 -13.31 1.39
C ILE A 150 2.92 -14.27 0.22
N ASN A 151 3.17 -13.74 -0.97
CA ASN A 151 3.66 -14.51 -2.10
C ASN A 151 5.18 -14.36 -2.13
N TRP A 152 5.88 -15.41 -1.72
CA TRP A 152 7.34 -15.42 -1.58
C TRP A 152 8.04 -16.13 -2.74
N GLY A 153 7.47 -16.03 -3.95
CA GLY A 153 8.00 -16.66 -5.17
C GLY A 153 8.29 -18.15 -4.97
N GLN A 154 9.55 -18.55 -5.15
CA GLN A 154 9.96 -19.95 -5.02
C GLN A 154 9.87 -20.51 -3.59
N HIS A 155 9.77 -19.65 -2.57
CA HIS A 155 9.68 -20.06 -1.16
C HIS A 155 8.23 -20.34 -0.72
N GLY A 156 7.26 -20.13 -1.61
CA GLY A 156 5.85 -20.48 -1.38
C GLY A 156 4.98 -19.31 -0.95
N ASN A 157 3.73 -19.64 -0.65
CA ASN A 157 2.71 -18.67 -0.23
C ASN A 157 2.38 -18.87 1.25
N TYR A 158 2.29 -17.78 2.00
CA TYR A 158 2.05 -17.82 3.44
C TYR A 158 0.81 -17.01 3.82
N GLU A 159 0.12 -17.50 4.84
CA GLU A 159 -1.01 -16.84 5.48
C GLU A 159 -0.67 -16.57 6.94
N LEU A 160 -0.61 -15.29 7.32
CA LEU A 160 -0.32 -14.85 8.68
C LEU A 160 -1.47 -14.02 9.22
N LEU A 161 -1.81 -14.21 10.50
CA LEU A 161 -2.69 -13.33 11.25
C LEU A 161 -1.85 -12.33 12.01
N ILE A 162 -2.17 -11.05 11.87
CA ILE A 162 -1.52 -9.96 12.60
C ILE A 162 -2.38 -9.48 13.76
N ASP A 163 -1.72 -9.35 14.91
CA ASP A 163 -2.17 -8.60 16.06
C ASP A 163 -1.49 -7.22 16.04
N PRO A 164 -2.21 -6.16 15.64
CA PRO A 164 -1.62 -4.82 15.52
C PRO A 164 -1.30 -4.19 16.88
N GLU A 165 -1.98 -4.60 17.96
CA GLU A 165 -1.71 -4.08 19.31
C GLU A 165 -0.44 -4.71 19.88
N ALA A 166 -0.30 -6.03 19.76
CA ALA A 166 0.89 -6.75 20.19
C ALA A 166 2.08 -6.59 19.23
N LYS A 167 1.85 -5.99 18.04
CA LYS A 167 2.83 -5.85 16.95
C LYS A 167 3.50 -7.20 16.64
N PHE A 168 2.65 -8.20 16.53
CA PHE A 168 3.02 -9.60 16.38
C PHE A 168 2.19 -10.21 15.25
N MET A 169 2.78 -11.10 14.48
CA MET A 169 2.05 -11.90 13.51
C MET A 169 2.46 -13.37 13.60
N GLN A 170 1.54 -14.26 13.27
CA GLN A 170 1.83 -15.70 13.19
C GLN A 170 0.99 -16.38 12.13
N GLY A 171 1.52 -17.46 11.57
CA GLY A 171 0.87 -18.16 10.48
C GLY A 171 1.67 -19.35 10.01
N CYS A 172 1.40 -19.81 8.80
CA CYS A 172 2.15 -20.89 8.17
C CYS A 172 2.03 -20.81 6.65
N LEU A 173 2.66 -21.76 5.96
CA LEU A 173 2.46 -21.96 4.53
C LEU A 173 0.97 -22.21 4.23
N VAL A 174 0.45 -21.67 3.13
CA VAL A 174 -0.93 -21.96 2.67
C VAL A 174 -1.08 -23.46 2.42
N GLY A 175 -2.05 -24.09 3.10
CA GLY A 175 -2.25 -25.54 3.08
C GLY A 175 -1.23 -26.36 3.88
N GLY A 176 -0.29 -25.70 4.56
CA GLY A 176 0.70 -26.34 5.43
C GLY A 176 0.14 -26.71 6.80
N ASN A 177 0.98 -27.36 7.62
CA ASN A 177 0.61 -27.76 8.98
C ASN A 177 1.14 -26.73 10.00
N PRO A 178 0.27 -26.00 10.73
CA PRO A 178 0.71 -25.02 11.72
C PRO A 178 1.58 -25.60 12.85
N ALA A 179 1.54 -26.91 13.11
CA ALA A 179 2.38 -27.54 14.12
C ALA A 179 3.87 -27.61 13.70
N THR A 180 4.15 -27.67 12.39
CA THR A 180 5.50 -27.91 11.85
C THR A 180 6.00 -26.79 10.95
N ASP A 181 5.10 -26.09 10.26
CA ASP A 181 5.40 -25.07 9.25
C ASP A 181 5.09 -23.64 9.72
N TRP A 182 5.02 -23.45 11.04
CA TRP A 182 4.70 -22.15 11.62
C TRP A 182 5.72 -21.08 11.24
N ARG A 183 5.23 -19.84 11.22
CA ARG A 183 5.99 -18.59 11.15
C ARG A 183 5.48 -17.65 12.22
N LYS A 184 6.38 -16.90 12.82
CA LYS A 184 6.08 -15.83 13.77
C LYS A 184 6.89 -14.60 13.40
N ALA A 185 6.38 -13.42 13.65
CA ALA A 185 7.18 -12.21 13.48
C ALA A 185 6.83 -11.14 14.52
N ARG A 186 7.82 -10.35 14.92
CA ARG A 186 7.67 -9.18 15.79
C ARG A 186 8.16 -7.94 15.08
N LEU A 187 7.42 -6.84 15.21
CA LEU A 187 7.82 -5.57 14.60
C LEU A 187 9.13 -5.09 15.22
N LEU A 188 10.11 -4.79 14.37
CA LEU A 188 11.36 -4.16 14.76
C LEU A 188 11.24 -2.64 14.68
N ARG A 189 10.82 -2.12 13.53
CA ARG A 189 10.73 -0.67 13.27
C ARG A 189 9.91 -0.36 12.03
N ASN A 190 9.54 0.91 11.89
CA ASN A 190 9.09 1.47 10.62
C ASN A 190 10.28 1.64 9.68
N LEU A 191 10.06 1.45 8.38
CA LEU A 191 11.07 1.73 7.37
C LEU A 191 11.21 3.25 7.17
N PRO A 192 12.43 3.74 6.89
CA PRO A 192 12.63 5.16 6.64
C PRO A 192 11.95 5.57 5.33
N VAL A 193 11.24 6.69 5.37
CA VAL A 193 10.70 7.32 4.17
C VAL A 193 11.84 7.88 3.34
N THR A 194 11.99 7.37 2.12
CA THR A 194 12.91 7.94 1.13
C THR A 194 12.13 8.73 0.10
N GLY A 195 12.70 9.85 -0.35
CA GLY A 195 12.16 10.62 -1.49
C GLY A 195 12.37 9.93 -2.84
N VAL A 196 13.07 8.79 -2.86
CA VAL A 196 13.37 8.03 -4.06
C VAL A 196 12.19 7.11 -4.36
N VAL A 197 11.75 7.10 -5.61
CA VAL A 197 10.74 6.17 -6.11
C VAL A 197 11.48 4.88 -6.49
N GLU A 198 11.28 3.81 -5.72
CA GLU A 198 11.82 2.48 -6.06
C GLU A 198 11.06 1.95 -7.30
N GLN A 199 11.78 1.75 -8.41
CA GLN A 199 11.23 1.15 -9.62
C GLN A 199 11.20 -0.38 -9.46
N CYS A 200 10.18 -1.03 -10.03
CA CYS A 200 10.15 -2.49 -10.14
C CYS A 200 10.48 -2.89 -11.58
N ASP A 201 11.63 -3.55 -11.77
CA ASP A 201 12.16 -3.93 -13.08
C ASP A 201 11.36 -5.04 -13.79
N GLN A 202 10.38 -5.66 -13.12
CA GLN A 202 9.66 -6.84 -13.63
C GLN A 202 8.18 -6.59 -14.01
N HIS A 203 7.67 -5.37 -13.89
CA HIS A 203 6.29 -5.02 -14.29
C HIS A 203 6.25 -4.16 -15.57
N HIS A 204 6.82 -4.68 -16.66
CA HIS A 204 6.72 -4.11 -18.01
C HIS A 204 5.45 -4.62 -18.70
#